data_AF-A0AAW4YDL8-F1
#
_entry.id   AF-A0AAW4YDL8-F1
#
_cell.length_a   1.000
_cell.length_b   1.000
_cell.length_c   1.000
_cell.angle_alpha   90.00
_cell.angle_beta   90.00
_cell.angle_gamma   90.00
#
_symmetry.space_group_name_H-M   'P 1'
#
loop_
_entity.id
_entity.type
_entity.pdbx_description
1 polymer ?
#
loop_
_entity_poly.entity_id
_entity_poly.type
_entity_poly.pdbx_seq_one_letter_code
_entity_poly.pdbx_strand_id
1 'polypeptide(L)'
;KVFGPNKQAAQIEGSKLFAKKIMEKYNIPTADYKEVERKKDALTYIENCELPVVVKKDGLAAGKGVIIADTIEAARSAIEIMYGDEEEGTVVF
;
A
#
# COMPACT_ATOMS: atom_id res chain seq x y z
N LYS A 1 2.75 25.91 -15.66
CA LYS A 1 3.70 25.09 -16.46
C LYS A 1 4.63 24.41 -15.47
N VAL A 2 4.81 23.09 -15.53
CA VAL A 2 5.67 22.34 -14.59
C VAL A 2 7.02 22.08 -15.27
N PHE A 3 8.13 22.22 -14.54
CA PHE A 3 9.45 21.79 -14.98
C PHE A 3 9.72 20.40 -14.41
N GLY A 4 9.36 19.36 -15.17
CA GLY A 4 9.44 17.97 -14.71
C GLY A 4 8.36 17.06 -15.31
N PRO A 5 8.18 15.85 -14.75
CA PRO A 5 7.16 14.91 -15.19
C PRO A 5 5.78 15.56 -15.23
N ASN A 6 5.02 15.28 -16.28
CA ASN A 6 3.61 15.67 -16.30
C ASN A 6 2.83 14.88 -15.24
N LYS A 7 1.59 15.29 -14.96
CA LYS A 7 0.75 14.64 -13.93
C LYS A 7 0.62 13.13 -14.12
N GLN A 8 0.54 12.66 -15.37
CA GLN A 8 0.42 11.24 -15.69
C GLN A 8 1.71 10.47 -15.37
N ALA A 9 2.86 11.00 -15.79
CA ALA A 9 4.15 10.39 -15.53
C ALA A 9 4.48 10.34 -14.02
N ALA A 10 4.10 11.39 -13.26
CA ALA A 10 4.32 11.45 -11.82
C ALA A 10 3.54 10.39 -11.02
N GLN A 11 2.50 9.77 -11.60
CA GLN A 11 1.75 8.71 -10.91
C GLN A 11 2.59 7.46 -10.64
N ILE A 12 3.62 7.21 -11.46
CA ILE A 12 4.54 6.08 -11.26
C ILE A 12 5.22 6.15 -9.89
N GLU A 13 5.51 7.36 -9.41
CA GLU A 13 6.13 7.56 -8.10
C GLU A 13 5.11 7.81 -6.99
N GLY A 14 3.97 8.44 -7.32
CA GLY A 14 2.95 8.81 -6.34
C GLY A 14 2.03 7.65 -5.91
N SER A 15 1.80 6.66 -6.78
CA SER A 15 0.94 5.51 -6.48
C SER A 15 1.72 4.20 -6.59
N LYS A 16 1.82 3.51 -5.47
CA LYS A 16 2.41 2.18 -5.34
C LYS A 16 1.62 1.17 -6.17
N LEU A 17 0.29 1.31 -6.15
CA LEU A 17 -0.58 0.45 -6.93
C LEU A 17 -0.35 0.63 -8.43
N PHE A 18 -0.31 1.88 -8.89
CA PHE A 18 -0.07 2.18 -10.30
C PHE A 18 1.30 1.67 -10.75
N ALA A 19 2.33 1.86 -9.93
CA ALA A 19 3.66 1.33 -10.19
C ALA A 19 3.65 -0.21 -10.31
N LYS A 20 2.99 -0.91 -9.38
CA LYS A 20 2.89 -2.38 -9.39
C LYS A 20 2.16 -2.91 -10.62
N LYS A 21 1.04 -2.28 -11.01
CA LYS A 21 0.29 -2.62 -12.24
C LYS A 21 1.15 -2.48 -13.50
N ILE A 22 2.02 -1.45 -13.56
CA ILE A 22 2.98 -1.30 -14.66
C ILE A 22 4.03 -2.41 -14.63
N MET A 23 4.58 -2.71 -13.46
CA MET A 23 5.59 -3.76 -13.32
C MET A 23 5.05 -5.12 -13.74
N GLU A 24 3.84 -5.48 -13.30
CA GLU A 24 3.14 -6.69 -13.72
C GLU A 24 2.89 -6.71 -15.23
N LYS A 25 2.35 -5.62 -15.79
CA LYS A 25 2.07 -5.50 -17.23
C LYS A 25 3.29 -5.74 -18.12
N TYR A 26 4.48 -5.36 -17.66
CA TYR A 26 5.73 -5.48 -18.41
C TYR A 26 6.66 -6.59 -17.88
N ASN A 27 6.16 -7.50 -17.04
CA ASN A 27 6.91 -8.62 -16.47
C ASN A 27 8.21 -8.17 -15.76
N ILE A 28 8.19 -7.02 -15.11
CA ILE A 28 9.29 -6.53 -14.29
C ILE A 28 9.23 -7.27 -12.95
N PRO A 29 10.29 -7.99 -12.52
CA PRO A 29 10.27 -8.75 -11.27
C PRO A 29 10.01 -7.86 -10.06
N THR A 30 9.03 -8.23 -9.22
CA THR A 30 8.73 -7.55 -7.96
C THR A 30 8.26 -8.58 -6.93
N ALA A 31 8.39 -8.26 -5.64
CA ALA A 31 7.75 -9.05 -4.59
C ALA A 31 6.23 -9.12 -4.80
N ASP A 32 5.64 -10.26 -4.47
CA ASP A 32 4.19 -10.43 -4.42
C ASP A 32 3.56 -9.33 -3.57
N TYR A 33 2.38 -8.90 -3.99
CA TYR A 33 1.66 -7.84 -3.30
C TYR A 33 0.17 -8.13 -3.32
N LYS A 34 -0.55 -7.57 -2.34
CA LYS A 34 -2.01 -7.62 -2.31
C LYS A 34 -2.59 -6.23 -2.14
N GLU A 35 -3.49 -5.86 -3.04
CA GLU A 35 -4.29 -4.64 -2.95
C GLU A 35 -5.54 -4.90 -2.10
N VAL A 36 -5.83 -4.00 -1.15
CA VAL A 36 -7.06 -4.02 -0.36
C VAL A 36 -7.61 -2.61 -0.21
N GLU A 37 -8.88 -2.41 -0.55
CA GLU A 37 -9.55 -1.10 -0.57
C GLU A 37 -10.41 -0.82 0.67
N ARG A 38 -10.79 -1.86 1.42
CA ARG A 38 -11.65 -1.72 2.60
C ARG A 38 -10.92 -2.15 3.86
N LYS A 39 -11.06 -1.34 4.91
CA LYS A 39 -10.44 -1.58 6.23
C LYS A 39 -10.75 -2.98 6.76
N LYS A 40 -12.02 -3.40 6.68
CA LYS A 40 -12.46 -4.74 7.12
C LYS A 40 -11.75 -5.88 6.38
N ASP A 41 -11.56 -5.74 5.08
CA ASP A 41 -10.91 -6.76 4.26
C ASP A 41 -9.40 -6.80 4.58
N ALA A 42 -8.80 -5.65 4.91
CA ALA A 42 -7.40 -5.55 5.33
C ALA A 42 -7.20 -6.23 6.69
N LEU A 43 -8.10 -5.99 7.64
CA LEU A 43 -8.11 -6.64 8.96
C LEU A 43 -8.27 -8.17 8.83
N THR A 44 -9.11 -8.64 7.91
CA THR A 44 -9.29 -10.07 7.65
C THR A 44 -8.04 -10.68 7.02
N TYR A 45 -7.36 -9.94 6.15
CA TYR A 45 -6.15 -10.42 5.47
C TYR A 45 -5.00 -10.67 6.43
N ILE A 46 -4.77 -9.77 7.40
CA ILE A 46 -3.65 -9.92 8.34
C ILE A 46 -3.79 -11.09 9.32
N GLU A 47 -5.00 -11.64 9.48
CA GLU A 47 -5.21 -12.83 10.33
C GLU A 47 -4.56 -14.09 9.75
N ASN A 48 -4.29 -14.10 8.44
CA ASN A 48 -3.75 -15.26 7.72
C ASN A 48 -2.47 -14.94 6.93
N CYS A 49 -1.90 -13.73 7.07
CA CYS A 49 -0.69 -13.36 6.34
C CYS A 49 0.58 -13.89 7.04
N GLU A 50 1.62 -14.14 6.27
CA GLU A 50 2.95 -14.44 6.82
C GLU A 50 3.57 -13.17 7.42
N LEU A 51 4.27 -13.34 8.55
CA LEU A 51 4.98 -12.27 9.25
C LEU A 51 6.49 -12.36 8.98
N PRO A 52 7.23 -11.23 8.93
CA PRO A 52 6.74 -9.86 9.10
C PRO A 52 6.00 -9.35 7.86
N VAL A 53 4.89 -8.65 8.08
CA VAL A 53 4.08 -8.07 6.99
C VAL A 53 4.41 -6.59 6.81
N VAL A 54 4.51 -6.15 5.57
CA VAL A 54 4.71 -4.74 5.24
C VAL A 54 3.37 -4.13 4.84
N VAL A 55 2.92 -3.10 5.53
CA VAL A 55 1.65 -2.43 5.26
C VAL A 55 1.92 -1.06 4.66
N LYS A 56 1.42 -0.79 3.44
CA LYS A 56 1.69 0.47 2.73
C LYS A 56 0.40 1.16 2.27
N LYS A 57 0.14 2.39 2.72
CA LYS A 57 -0.98 3.20 2.18
C LYS A 57 -0.63 3.77 0.81
N ASP A 58 -1.53 3.63 -0.16
CA ASP A 58 -1.36 4.22 -1.49
C ASP A 58 -1.57 5.74 -1.47
N GLY A 59 -0.89 6.47 -2.35
CA GLY A 59 -1.04 7.92 -2.49
C GLY A 59 -0.49 8.79 -1.34
N LEU A 60 -0.07 8.21 -0.21
CA LEU A 60 0.52 8.95 0.91
C LEU A 60 2.02 9.21 0.68
N ALA A 61 2.38 10.47 0.43
CA ALA A 61 3.77 10.93 0.38
C ALA A 61 4.24 11.43 1.77
N ALA A 62 5.57 11.46 2.00
CA ALA A 62 6.27 11.84 3.25
C ALA A 62 6.62 10.70 4.24
N GLY A 63 6.77 9.46 3.79
CA GLY A 63 7.36 8.37 4.61
C GLY A 63 6.47 7.83 5.74
N LYS A 64 5.29 8.42 5.96
CA LYS A 64 4.28 7.96 6.93
C LYS A 64 3.37 6.82 6.41
N GLY A 65 3.62 6.37 5.18
CA GLY A 65 2.75 5.42 4.48
C GLY A 65 3.29 4.00 4.39
N VAL A 66 4.24 3.63 5.26
CA VAL A 66 4.82 2.28 5.35
C VAL A 66 5.03 1.91 6.81
N ILE A 67 4.51 0.77 7.24
CA ILE A 67 4.77 0.16 8.56
C ILE A 67 5.16 -1.30 8.32
N ILE A 68 6.20 -1.77 9.01
CA ILE A 68 6.57 -3.19 9.07
C ILE A 68 6.04 -3.72 10.39
N ALA A 69 5.26 -4.80 10.34
CA ALA A 69 4.66 -5.40 11.52
C ALA A 69 5.17 -6.83 11.70
N ASP A 70 5.83 -7.06 12.83
CA ASP A 70 6.39 -8.37 13.20
C ASP A 70 5.36 -9.27 13.91
N THR A 71 4.20 -8.73 14.31
CA THR A 71 3.10 -9.48 14.93
C THR A 71 1.75 -9.11 14.32
N ILE A 72 0.75 -9.98 14.47
CA ILE A 72 -0.62 -9.71 14.00
C ILE A 72 -1.20 -8.47 14.69
N GLU A 73 -0.92 -8.27 15.99
CA GLU A 73 -1.37 -7.10 16.75
C GLU A 73 -0.75 -5.80 16.21
N ALA A 74 0.54 -5.83 15.90
CA ALA A 74 1.23 -4.70 15.27
C ALA A 74 0.65 -4.42 13.87
N ALA A 75 0.34 -5.47 13.09
CA ALA A 75 -0.27 -5.33 11.77
C ALA A 75 -1.69 -4.74 11.85
N ARG A 76 -2.46 -5.14 12.88
CA ARG A 76 -3.78 -4.59 13.16
C ARG A 76 -3.70 -3.10 13.48
N SER A 77 -2.78 -2.73 14.38
CA SER A 77 -2.54 -1.33 14.71
C SER A 77 -2.08 -0.52 13.49
N ALA A 78 -1.24 -1.11 12.62
CA ALA A 78 -0.81 -0.47 11.38
C ALA A 78 -2.00 -0.16 10.46
N ILE A 79 -2.93 -1.09 10.29
CA ILE A 79 -4.16 -0.88 9.51
C ILE A 79 -5.00 0.23 10.11
N GLU A 80 -5.24 0.19 11.42
CA GLU A 80 -6.00 1.25 12.12
C GLU A 80 -5.36 2.64 11.91
N ILE A 81 -4.04 2.74 11.98
CA ILE A 81 -3.31 3.99 11.72
C ILE A 81 -3.42 4.43 10.25
N MET A 82 -3.33 3.49 9.31
CA MET A 82 -3.34 3.79 7.87
C MET A 82 -4.72 4.23 7.39
N TYR A 83 -5.79 3.59 7.85
CA TYR A 83 -7.16 3.95 7.50
C TYR A 83 -7.69 5.12 8.34
N GLY A 84 -7.25 5.27 9.59
CA GLY A 84 -7.80 6.26 10.51
C GLY A 84 -9.29 6.02 10.74
N ASP A 85 -10.08 7.09 10.66
CA ASP A 85 -11.56 7.07 10.73
C ASP A 85 -12.23 6.71 9.39
N GLU A 86 -11.44 6.52 8.31
CA GLU A 86 -11.95 6.17 6.99
C GLU A 86 -12.17 4.65 6.86
N GLU A 87 -13.32 4.22 6.35
CA GLU A 87 -13.58 2.80 6.04
C GLU A 87 -13.04 2.38 4.67
N GLU A 88 -12.84 3.37 3.79
CA GLU A 88 -12.36 3.21 2.41
C GLU A 88 -10.97 3.81 2.25
N GLY A 89 -10.08 3.08 1.58
CA GLY A 89 -8.71 3.49 1.31
C GLY A 89 -7.86 2.34 0.80
N THR A 90 -6.96 2.61 -0.12
CA THR A 90 -6.13 1.55 -0.70
C THR A 90 -4.87 1.32 0.12
N VAL A 91 -4.73 0.10 0.65
CA VAL A 91 -3.50 -0.40 1.25
C VAL A 91 -2.95 -1.53 0.40
N VAL A 92 -1.64 -1.53 0.26
CA VAL A 92 -0.85 -2.57 -0.40
C VAL A 92 -0.03 -3.28 0.65
N PHE A 93 -0.21 -4.59 0.73
CA PHE A 93 0.65 -5.48 1.50
C PHE A 93 1.82 -5.94 0.63
#